data_AF-A0A4U0XZ07-F1
#
_entry.id   AF-A0A4U0XZ07-F1
#
_cell.length_a   1.000
_cell.length_b   1.000
_cell.length_c   1.000
_cell.angle_alpha   90.00
_cell.angle_beta   90.00
_cell.angle_gamma   90.00
#
_symmetry.space_group_name_H-M   'P 1'
#
loop_
_entity.id
_entity.type
_entity.pdbx_description
1 polymer ?
#
loop_
_entity_poly.entity_id
_entity_poly.type
_entity_poly.pdbx_seq_one_letter_code
_entity_poly.pdbx_strand_id
1 'polypeptide(L)'
;MTPEPTLTSPLELDPAATRLLWHILHLNNTILSQLGAYLSLEALHRDALFTSLIVPTPHYPLMQSQAVMMADGCRNLDAAVDALGRLPAYGELMGKESTKAVFVAAGVIIKVESGVSNREEVEALRKAYDEMVELCYGDAKRGVRGWKEAWNEIFGYSTI
;
A
#
# COMPACT_ATOMS: atom_id res chain seq x y z
N MET A 1 -31.83 -23.38 10.23
CA MET A 1 -31.95 -22.14 9.45
C MET A 1 -30.64 -21.40 9.58
N THR A 2 -29.84 -21.35 8.54
CA THR A 2 -28.66 -20.46 8.46
C THR A 2 -29.18 -19.04 8.25
N PRO A 3 -28.76 -18.05 9.05
CA PRO A 3 -29.15 -16.66 8.82
C PRO A 3 -28.65 -16.22 7.44
N GLU A 4 -29.51 -15.58 6.66
CA GLU A 4 -29.11 -14.94 5.40
C GLU A 4 -28.02 -13.89 5.68
N PRO A 5 -26.99 -13.79 4.84
CA PRO A 5 -26.01 -12.72 4.96
C PRO A 5 -26.73 -11.39 4.85
N THR A 6 -26.68 -10.60 5.93
CA THR A 6 -27.24 -9.26 5.94
C THR A 6 -26.48 -8.45 4.89
N LEU A 7 -27.17 -8.11 3.79
CA LEU A 7 -26.68 -7.13 2.83
C LEU A 7 -26.55 -5.80 3.57
N THR A 8 -25.35 -5.48 4.02
CA THR A 8 -25.02 -4.12 4.45
C THR A 8 -25.17 -3.25 3.22
N SER A 9 -26.21 -2.41 3.21
CA SER A 9 -26.39 -1.39 2.17
C SER A 9 -25.05 -0.68 1.95
N PRO A 10 -24.61 -0.42 0.71
CA PRO A 10 -23.40 0.36 0.47
C PRO A 10 -23.52 1.63 1.30
N LEU A 11 -22.51 1.93 2.09
CA LEU A 11 -22.50 3.16 2.86
C LEU A 11 -22.76 4.31 1.88
N GLU A 12 -23.80 5.11 2.11
CA GLU A 12 -23.99 6.40 1.43
C GLU A 12 -22.90 7.35 1.93
N LEU A 13 -21.64 7.04 1.61
CA LEU A 13 -20.52 7.90 1.90
C LEU A 13 -20.59 9.11 0.99
N ASP A 14 -20.22 10.27 1.54
CA ASP A 14 -19.97 11.46 0.75
C ASP A 14 -19.13 11.10 -0.50
N PRO A 15 -19.56 11.47 -1.72
CA PRO A 15 -18.87 11.08 -2.94
C PRO A 15 -17.43 11.57 -3.01
N ALA A 16 -17.09 12.71 -2.39
CA ALA A 16 -15.71 13.20 -2.37
C ALA A 16 -14.85 12.38 -1.41
N ALA A 17 -15.36 12.06 -0.23
CA ALA A 17 -14.68 11.19 0.73
C ALA A 17 -14.45 9.78 0.17
N THR A 18 -15.45 9.25 -0.54
CA THR A 18 -15.36 7.98 -1.26
C THR A 18 -14.24 7.99 -2.29
N ARG A 19 -14.18 9.04 -3.14
CA ARG A 19 -13.11 9.18 -4.15
C ARG A 19 -11.72 9.27 -3.52
N LEU A 20 -11.58 9.99 -2.41
CA LEU A 20 -10.29 10.09 -1.70
C LEU A 20 -9.87 8.76 -1.09
N LEU A 21 -10.79 8.00 -0.50
CA LEU A 21 -10.52 6.64 -0.02
C LEU A 21 -10.08 5.71 -1.15
N TRP A 22 -10.77 5.74 -2.29
CA TRP A 22 -10.36 5.03 -3.51
C TRP A 22 -8.93 5.41 -3.91
N HIS A 23 -8.62 6.71 -3.94
CA HIS A 23 -7.33 7.21 -4.33
C HIS A 23 -6.21 6.75 -3.38
N ILE A 24 -6.42 6.88 -2.07
CA ILE A 24 -5.50 6.41 -1.01
C ILE A 24 -5.19 4.92 -1.17
N LEU A 25 -6.23 4.10 -1.40
CA LEU A 25 -6.07 2.66 -1.62
C LEU A 25 -5.24 2.36 -2.87
N HIS A 26 -5.52 3.04 -3.98
CA HIS A 26 -4.79 2.85 -5.24
C HIS A 26 -3.32 3.22 -5.09
N LEU A 27 -3.03 4.29 -4.37
CA LEU A 27 -1.68 4.72 -4.06
C LEU A 27 -0.96 3.69 -3.18
N ASN A 28 -1.59 3.17 -2.13
CA ASN A 28 -1.03 2.09 -1.31
C ASN A 28 -0.66 0.85 -2.14
N ASN A 29 -1.55 0.39 -3.03
CA ASN A 29 -1.28 -0.76 -3.91
C ASN A 29 -0.15 -0.48 -4.91
N THR A 30 -0.12 0.74 -5.44
CA THR A 30 0.90 1.18 -6.40
C THR A 30 2.27 1.23 -5.72
N ILE A 31 2.36 1.81 -4.53
CA ILE A 31 3.58 1.88 -3.71
C ILE A 31 4.06 0.46 -3.35
N LEU A 32 3.15 -0.42 -2.90
CA LEU A 32 3.48 -1.82 -2.61
C LEU A 32 4.09 -2.52 -3.83
N SER A 33 3.49 -2.33 -5.01
CA SER A 33 3.99 -2.92 -6.25
C SER A 33 5.36 -2.36 -6.66
N GLN A 34 5.56 -1.05 -6.55
CA GLN A 34 6.83 -0.38 -6.87
C GLN A 34 7.94 -0.80 -5.91
N LEU A 35 7.63 -0.93 -4.61
CA LEU A 35 8.57 -1.40 -3.60
C LEU A 35 9.00 -2.85 -3.88
N GLY A 36 8.05 -3.74 -4.22
CA GLY A 36 8.37 -5.11 -4.62
C GLY A 36 9.25 -5.18 -5.88
N ALA A 37 8.97 -4.33 -6.87
CA ALA A 37 9.79 -4.23 -8.08
C ALA A 37 11.20 -3.70 -7.77
N TYR A 38 11.32 -2.66 -6.93
CA TYR A 38 12.60 -2.12 -6.47
C TYR A 38 13.43 -3.19 -5.77
N LEU A 39 12.86 -3.91 -4.79
CA LEU A 39 13.55 -4.96 -4.03
C LEU A 39 14.00 -6.13 -4.92
N SER A 40 13.21 -6.46 -5.95
CA SER A 40 13.58 -7.49 -6.93
C SER A 40 14.74 -7.04 -7.81
N LEU A 41 14.69 -5.79 -8.31
CA LEU A 41 15.76 -5.20 -9.11
C LEU A 41 17.04 -4.99 -8.31
N GLU A 42 16.94 -4.64 -7.03
CA GLU A 42 18.07 -4.52 -6.11
C GLU A 42 18.78 -5.86 -5.93
N ALA A 43 18.02 -6.93 -5.68
CA ALA A 43 18.58 -8.26 -5.53
C ALA A 43 19.31 -8.73 -6.80
N LEU A 44 18.71 -8.49 -7.98
CA LEU A 44 19.33 -8.79 -9.28
C LEU A 44 20.57 -7.94 -9.54
N HIS A 45 20.52 -6.64 -9.23
CA HIS A 45 21.66 -5.74 -9.38
C HIS A 45 22.83 -6.18 -8.50
N ARG A 46 22.55 -6.53 -7.25
CA ARG A 46 23.55 -7.05 -6.31
C ARG A 46 24.16 -8.35 -6.82
N ASP A 47 23.33 -9.31 -7.24
CA ASP A 47 23.81 -10.59 -7.78
C ASP A 47 24.71 -10.41 -9.02
N ALA A 48 24.34 -9.49 -9.92
CA ALA A 48 25.12 -9.13 -11.10
C ALA A 48 26.48 -8.47 -10.78
N LEU A 49 26.63 -7.83 -9.62
CA LEU A 49 27.92 -7.29 -9.17
C LEU A 49 28.86 -8.40 -8.65
N PHE A 50 28.30 -9.52 -8.19
CA PHE A 50 29.06 -10.65 -7.61
C PHE A 50 29.24 -11.83 -8.57
N THR A 51 28.43 -11.89 -9.64
CA THR A 51 28.53 -12.90 -10.67
C THR A 51 29.03 -12.27 -11.97
N SER A 52 29.94 -12.93 -12.68
CA SER A 52 30.41 -12.49 -14.02
C SER A 52 29.34 -12.66 -15.11
N LEU A 53 28.06 -12.73 -14.73
CA LEU A 53 26.93 -12.85 -15.63
C LEU A 53 26.73 -11.52 -16.35
N ILE A 54 26.82 -11.56 -17.67
CA ILE A 54 26.49 -10.42 -18.51
C ILE A 54 24.98 -10.21 -18.41
N VAL A 55 24.56 -9.25 -17.60
CA VAL A 55 23.16 -8.81 -17.57
C VAL A 55 22.92 -7.93 -18.81
N PRO A 56 21.90 -8.24 -19.63
CA PRO A 56 21.65 -7.50 -20.88
C PRO A 56 21.23 -6.04 -20.66
N THR A 57 20.81 -5.64 -19.45
CA THR A 57 20.36 -4.28 -19.13
C THR A 57 20.89 -3.84 -17.75
N PRO A 58 21.45 -2.64 -17.59
CA PRO A 58 21.76 -2.12 -16.26
C PRO A 58 20.47 -1.98 -15.43
N HIS A 59 20.41 -2.69 -14.30
CA HIS A 59 19.25 -2.63 -13.40
C HIS A 59 19.14 -1.31 -12.65
N TYR A 60 20.26 -0.60 -12.49
CA TYR A 60 20.34 0.63 -11.71
C TYR A 60 19.39 1.76 -12.19
N PRO A 61 19.32 2.12 -13.50
CA PRO A 61 18.33 3.09 -13.97
C PRO A 61 16.87 2.70 -13.71
N LEU A 62 16.55 1.40 -13.76
CA LEU A 62 15.21 0.91 -13.45
C LEU A 62 14.92 1.03 -11.95
N MET A 63 15.88 0.65 -11.09
CA MET A 63 15.77 0.86 -9.63
C MET A 63 15.55 2.33 -9.29
N GLN A 64 16.32 3.23 -9.90
CA GLN A 64 16.18 4.67 -9.68
C GLN A 64 14.80 5.17 -10.12
N SER A 65 14.29 4.68 -11.25
CA SER A 65 12.94 5.02 -11.71
C SER A 65 11.86 4.55 -10.73
N GLN A 66 11.97 3.32 -10.20
CA GLN A 66 11.04 2.82 -9.18
C GLN A 66 11.09 3.66 -7.90
N ALA A 67 12.28 4.04 -7.43
CA ALA A 67 12.44 4.87 -6.24
C ALA A 67 11.79 6.26 -6.40
N VAL A 68 11.97 6.90 -7.57
CA VAL A 68 11.33 8.19 -7.87
C VAL A 68 9.81 8.06 -7.92
N MET A 69 9.29 7.05 -8.62
CA MET A 69 7.84 6.82 -8.70
C MET A 69 7.22 6.52 -7.33
N MET A 70 7.93 5.80 -6.48
CA MET A 70 7.51 5.52 -5.11
C MET A 70 7.49 6.79 -4.28
N ALA A 71 8.55 7.60 -4.31
CA ALA A 71 8.58 8.89 -3.61
C ALA A 71 7.43 9.82 -4.05
N ASP A 72 7.10 9.85 -5.34
CA ASP A 72 5.93 10.58 -5.87
C ASP A 72 4.61 10.01 -5.36
N GLY A 73 4.49 8.68 -5.34
CA GLY A 73 3.35 7.97 -4.78
C GLY A 73 3.12 8.32 -3.30
N CYS A 74 4.19 8.33 -2.50
CA CYS A 74 4.15 8.69 -1.08
C CYS A 74 3.66 10.12 -0.86
N ARG A 75 4.19 11.09 -1.63
CA ARG A 75 3.75 12.50 -1.55
C ARG A 75 2.28 12.67 -1.90
N ASN A 76 1.81 11.97 -2.93
CA ASN A 76 0.39 12.00 -3.30
C ASN A 76 -0.49 11.35 -2.24
N LEU A 77 0.02 10.30 -1.57
CA LEU A 77 -0.71 9.60 -0.51
C LEU A 77 -0.86 10.49 0.73
N ASP A 78 0.21 11.17 1.14
CA ASP A 78 0.16 12.17 2.21
C ASP A 78 -0.87 13.27 1.91
N ALA A 79 -0.85 13.81 0.68
CA ALA A 79 -1.79 14.84 0.25
C ALA A 79 -3.25 14.34 0.24
N ALA A 80 -3.48 13.08 -0.18
CA ALA A 80 -4.81 12.48 -0.22
C ALA A 80 -5.35 12.22 1.20
N VAL A 81 -4.50 11.76 2.12
CA VAL A 81 -4.85 11.56 3.54
C VAL A 81 -5.18 12.89 4.21
N ASP A 82 -4.38 13.93 4.00
CA ASP A 82 -4.64 15.28 4.51
C ASP A 82 -5.94 15.87 3.94
N ALA A 83 -6.16 15.74 2.62
CA ALA A 83 -7.40 16.18 1.99
C ALA A 83 -8.63 15.48 2.58
N LEU A 84 -8.53 14.17 2.86
CA LEU A 84 -9.61 13.40 3.46
C LEU A 84 -9.86 13.82 4.92
N GLY A 85 -8.79 14.11 5.67
CA GLY A 85 -8.85 14.63 7.05
C GLY A 85 -9.60 15.96 7.19
N ARG A 86 -9.69 16.73 6.10
CA ARG A 86 -10.40 18.02 6.06
C ARG A 86 -11.87 17.91 5.69
N LEU A 87 -12.35 16.74 5.27
CA LEU A 87 -13.76 16.54 4.93
C LEU A 87 -14.62 16.33 6.18
N PRO A 88 -15.86 16.86 6.24
CA PRO A 88 -16.79 16.62 7.36
C PRO A 88 -17.07 15.12 7.60
N ALA A 89 -17.03 14.31 6.54
CA ALA A 89 -17.23 12.86 6.60
C ALA A 89 -16.05 12.09 7.26
N TYR A 90 -14.91 12.75 7.53
CA TYR A 90 -13.72 12.10 8.11
C TYR A 90 -14.01 11.42 9.44
N GLY A 91 -14.74 12.08 10.35
CA GLY A 91 -15.05 11.52 11.66
C GLY A 91 -15.93 10.28 11.58
N GLU A 92 -16.91 10.26 10.68
CA GLU A 92 -17.78 9.10 10.46
C GLU A 92 -17.01 7.94 9.82
N LEU A 93 -16.10 8.26 8.89
CA LEU A 93 -15.21 7.31 8.26
C LEU A 93 -14.25 6.65 9.25
N MET A 94 -13.57 7.43 10.09
CA MET A 94 -12.67 6.91 11.12
C MET A 94 -13.39 6.15 12.24
N GLY A 95 -14.71 6.30 12.37
CA GLY A 95 -15.54 5.48 13.25
C GLY A 95 -15.67 4.02 12.80
N LYS A 96 -15.32 3.70 11.54
CA LYS A 96 -15.45 2.36 10.96
C LYS A 96 -14.10 1.63 11.01
N GLU A 97 -14.08 0.43 11.58
CA GLU A 97 -12.87 -0.41 11.69
C GLU A 97 -12.25 -0.73 10.32
N SER A 98 -13.07 -0.93 9.31
CA SER A 98 -12.63 -1.16 7.92
C SER A 98 -11.82 0.04 7.38
N THR A 99 -12.24 1.26 7.68
CA THR A 99 -11.55 2.46 7.23
C THR A 99 -10.25 2.70 8.00
N LYS A 100 -10.19 2.39 9.30
CA LYS A 100 -8.96 2.51 10.10
C LYS A 100 -7.80 1.69 9.52
N ALA A 101 -8.05 0.48 9.03
CA ALA A 101 -7.03 -0.37 8.42
C ALA A 101 -6.36 0.30 7.19
N VAL A 102 -7.14 1.03 6.38
CA VAL A 102 -6.64 1.78 5.21
C VAL A 102 -5.73 2.95 5.62
N PHE A 103 -6.03 3.60 6.75
CA PHE A 103 -5.21 4.70 7.25
C PHE A 103 -3.95 4.25 7.96
N VAL A 104 -4.00 3.14 8.71
CA VAL A 104 -2.79 2.54 9.30
C VAL A 104 -1.79 2.18 8.20
N ALA A 105 -2.27 1.63 7.09
CA ALA A 105 -1.45 1.35 5.90
C ALA A 105 -0.79 2.58 5.31
N ALA A 106 -1.54 3.69 5.18
CA ALA A 106 -0.99 4.95 4.70
C ALA A 106 0.07 5.54 5.66
N GLY A 107 0.06 5.16 6.94
CA GLY A 107 1.07 5.58 7.93
C GLY A 107 2.37 4.78 7.91
N VAL A 108 2.43 3.63 7.23
CA VAL A 108 3.62 2.73 7.18
C VAL A 108 4.61 3.13 6.08
N ILE A 109 4.35 4.21 5.37
CA ILE A 109 5.11 4.57 4.18
C ILE A 109 6.55 5.00 4.51
N ILE A 110 7.51 4.24 3.99
CA ILE A 110 8.93 4.57 4.04
C ILE A 110 9.25 5.71 3.06
N LYS A 111 10.04 6.69 3.53
CA LYS A 111 10.75 7.63 2.67
C LYS A 111 11.88 6.89 1.94
N VAL A 112 11.66 6.55 0.68
CA VAL A 112 12.74 6.03 -0.17
C VAL A 112 13.43 7.22 -0.81
N GLU A 113 14.61 7.56 -0.32
CA GLU A 113 15.46 8.56 -0.97
C GLU A 113 16.13 7.94 -2.20
N SER A 114 16.24 8.73 -3.28
CA SER A 114 16.73 8.23 -4.56
C SER A 114 18.22 7.86 -4.49
N GLY A 115 18.54 6.57 -4.56
CA GLY A 115 19.92 6.08 -4.61
C GLY A 115 19.99 4.58 -4.35
N VAL A 116 21.14 3.95 -4.63
CA VAL A 116 21.40 2.58 -4.18
C VAL A 116 21.29 2.58 -2.67
N SER A 117 20.25 1.94 -2.14
CA SER A 117 20.12 1.81 -0.70
C SER A 117 21.26 0.95 -0.18
N ASN A 118 21.93 1.41 0.88
CA ASN A 118 22.90 0.57 1.58
C ASN A 118 22.17 -0.67 2.15
N ARG A 119 22.92 -1.66 2.64
CA ARG A 119 22.31 -2.91 3.11
C ARG A 119 21.26 -2.70 4.19
N GLU A 120 21.48 -1.78 5.12
CA GLU A 120 20.55 -1.48 6.22
C GLU A 120 19.25 -0.86 5.69
N GLU A 121 19.36 0.05 4.74
CA GLU A 121 18.21 0.68 4.07
C GLU A 121 17.40 -0.35 3.28
N VAL A 122 18.05 -1.29 2.57
CA VAL A 122 17.36 -2.39 1.88
C VAL A 122 16.64 -3.31 2.86
N GLU A 123 17.25 -3.62 4.01
CA GLU A 123 16.62 -4.41 5.06
C GLU A 123 15.41 -3.69 5.68
N ALA A 124 15.49 -2.38 5.88
CA ALA A 124 14.34 -1.57 6.30
C ALA A 124 13.22 -1.56 5.25
N LEU A 125 13.55 -1.45 3.97
CA LEU A 125 12.60 -1.53 2.85
C LEU A 125 11.91 -2.89 2.77
N ARG A 126 12.64 -3.98 3.00
CA ARG A 126 12.06 -5.34 3.07
C ARG A 126 11.09 -5.46 4.23
N LYS A 127 11.45 -4.94 5.40
CA LYS A 127 10.58 -4.94 6.57
C LYS A 127 9.27 -4.19 6.31
N ALA A 128 9.32 -2.99 5.71
CA ALA A 128 8.07 -2.30 5.38
C ALA A 128 7.30 -2.99 4.26
N TYR A 129 7.96 -3.63 3.29
CA TYR A 129 7.27 -4.43 2.30
C TYR A 129 6.45 -5.53 2.98
N ASP A 130 7.05 -6.27 3.92
CA ASP A 130 6.36 -7.32 4.67
C ASP A 130 5.20 -6.75 5.51
N GLU A 131 5.41 -5.61 6.19
CA GLU A 131 4.35 -4.92 6.95
C GLU A 131 3.20 -4.45 6.04
N MET A 132 3.51 -3.91 4.85
CA MET A 132 2.50 -3.51 3.88
C MET A 132 1.76 -4.70 3.27
N VAL A 133 2.43 -5.84 3.03
CA VAL A 133 1.79 -7.08 2.58
C VAL A 133 0.83 -7.61 3.66
N GLU A 134 1.28 -7.64 4.92
CA GLU A 134 0.46 -8.06 6.05
C GLU A 134 -0.79 -7.18 6.19
N LEU A 135 -0.63 -5.86 6.08
CA LEU A 135 -1.76 -4.92 6.15
C LEU A 135 -2.65 -5.00 4.89
N CYS A 136 -2.12 -5.36 3.73
CA CYS A 136 -2.89 -5.51 2.49
C CYS A 136 -3.83 -6.70 2.54
N TYR A 137 -3.26 -7.87 2.80
CA TYR A 137 -3.99 -9.13 2.78
C TYR A 137 -4.61 -9.49 4.13
N GLY A 138 -4.13 -8.89 5.22
CA GLY A 138 -4.46 -9.29 6.57
C GLY A 138 -3.68 -10.51 7.02
N ASP A 139 -3.73 -10.77 8.33
CA ASP A 139 -3.29 -12.02 8.94
C ASP A 139 -4.34 -12.47 9.96
N ALA A 140 -5.16 -13.43 9.57
CA ALA A 140 -6.20 -14.01 10.40
C ALA A 140 -5.65 -14.68 11.68
N LYS A 141 -4.39 -15.17 11.67
CA LYS A 141 -3.76 -15.78 12.86
C LYS A 141 -3.33 -14.72 13.87
N ARG A 142 -3.05 -13.50 13.39
CA ARG A 142 -2.65 -12.35 14.22
C ARG A 142 -3.82 -11.39 14.50
N GLY A 143 -5.01 -11.69 13.99
CA GLY A 143 -6.18 -10.82 14.11
C GLY A 143 -6.03 -9.51 13.32
N VAL A 144 -5.12 -9.46 12.34
CA VAL A 144 -4.91 -8.30 11.49
C VAL A 144 -5.89 -8.38 10.33
N ARG A 145 -6.83 -7.44 10.28
CA ARG A 145 -7.77 -7.33 9.18
C ARG A 145 -7.14 -6.56 8.02
N GLY A 146 -7.05 -7.20 6.85
CA GLY A 146 -6.45 -6.59 5.67
C GLY A 146 -7.31 -5.48 5.06
N TRP A 147 -6.69 -4.43 4.49
CA TRP A 147 -7.46 -3.38 3.82
C TRP A 147 -8.22 -3.90 2.60
N LYS A 148 -7.79 -5.01 1.99
CA LYS A 148 -8.54 -5.70 0.93
C LYS A 148 -9.90 -6.23 1.40
N GLU A 149 -9.99 -6.72 2.63
CA GLU A 149 -11.25 -7.23 3.18
C GLU A 149 -12.16 -6.10 3.67
N ALA A 150 -11.58 -5.10 4.32
CA ALA A 150 -12.26 -3.86 4.67
C ALA A 150 -12.89 -3.19 3.44
N TRP A 151 -12.19 -3.26 2.31
CA TRP A 151 -12.63 -2.74 1.03
C TRP A 151 -13.86 -3.47 0.48
N ASN A 152 -13.81 -4.80 0.47
CA ASN A 152 -14.92 -5.62 0.00
C ASN A 152 -16.22 -5.31 0.77
N GLU A 153 -16.11 -5.01 2.07
CA GLU A 153 -17.24 -4.56 2.90
C GLU A 153 -17.72 -3.16 2.53
N ILE A 154 -16.83 -2.16 2.41
CA ILE A 154 -17.24 -0.76 2.14
C ILE A 154 -17.95 -0.64 0.77
N PHE A 155 -17.53 -1.43 -0.22
CA PHE A 155 -18.02 -1.33 -1.59
C PHE A 155 -18.96 -2.47 -2.02
N GLY A 156 -19.32 -3.36 -1.09
CA GLY A 156 -20.26 -4.45 -1.36
C GLY A 156 -19.74 -5.49 -2.37
N TYR A 157 -18.42 -5.63 -2.52
CA TYR A 157 -17.85 -6.71 -3.31
C TYR A 157 -17.91 -8.00 -2.50
N SER A 158 -18.74 -8.95 -2.91
CA SER A 158 -18.76 -10.28 -2.29
C SER A 158 -17.41 -10.95 -2.54
N THR A 159 -16.74 -11.40 -1.48
CA THR A 159 -15.65 -12.37 -1.59
C THR A 159 -16.20 -13.66 -2.22
N ILE A 160 -15.88 -13.89 -3.49
CA ILE A 160 -16.10 -15.17 -4.17
C ILE A 160 -14.99 -16.13 -3.75
#